data_AF-A0A2E8M8I6-F1
#
_entry.id   AF-A0A2E8M8I6-F1
#
_cell.length_a   1.000
_cell.length_b   1.000
_cell.length_c   1.000
_cell.angle_alpha   90.00
_cell.angle_beta   90.00
_cell.angle_gamma   90.00
#
_symmetry.space_group_name_H-M   'P 1'
#
loop_
_entity.id
_entity.type
_entity.pdbx_description
1 polymer ?
#
loop_
_entity_poly.entity_id
_entity_poly.type
_entity_poly.pdbx_seq_one_letter_code
_entity_poly.pdbx_strand_id
1 'polypeptide(L)'
;MRWASVFTDSFANLDDGETQSLKIGARFDDLKSVPLADGETTDLTRYPARSGNDDLVMMVNEAATQEQPFAWSAAVLDGYLWFALKNPADFPATLFWISNGGRPTAPWNGRHTGRLGIEEVYSYFCYGVDISREDRLAEENIPTTREFQKDQFLSLKMIQAVAPVPDNFGAVKSITPLDEHSVTITDENNHFVEVSLDWTFAASQKSQQETDGHSPIP
;
A
#
# COMPACT_ATOMS: atom_id res chain seq x y z
N MET A 1 2.83 5.22 -9.60
CA MET A 1 2.63 3.77 -9.44
C MET A 1 2.94 3.19 -10.80
N ARG A 2 3.78 2.17 -10.88
CA ARG A 2 4.26 1.67 -12.18
C ARG A 2 3.46 0.48 -12.70
N TRP A 3 2.67 -0.14 -11.84
CA TRP A 3 1.86 -1.30 -12.14
C TRP A 3 0.72 -1.36 -11.13
N ALA A 4 -0.53 -1.59 -11.54
CA ALA A 4 -1.62 -1.84 -10.62
C ALA A 4 -2.69 -2.75 -11.21
N SER A 5 -3.26 -3.62 -10.37
CA SER A 5 -4.26 -4.59 -10.81
C SER A 5 -5.26 -4.92 -9.71
N VAL A 6 -6.47 -5.23 -10.13
CA VAL A 6 -7.45 -5.99 -9.34
C VAL A 6 -6.90 -7.38 -9.08
N PHE A 7 -7.25 -7.96 -7.93
CA PHE A 7 -6.89 -9.35 -7.59
C PHE A 7 -7.17 -10.30 -8.76
N THR A 8 -6.21 -11.19 -8.99
CA THR A 8 -6.17 -12.02 -10.21
C THR A 8 -7.04 -13.27 -10.14
N ASP A 9 -7.61 -13.56 -8.98
CA ASP A 9 -8.58 -14.62 -8.76
C ASP A 9 -9.88 -14.06 -8.15
N SER A 10 -10.85 -14.94 -7.90
CA SER A 10 -12.05 -14.57 -7.14
C SER A 10 -11.68 -14.25 -5.70
N PHE A 11 -11.90 -13.01 -5.29
CA PHE A 11 -11.74 -12.54 -3.92
C PHE A 11 -12.95 -12.87 -3.05
N ALA A 12 -14.13 -12.94 -3.67
CA ALA A 12 -15.37 -13.41 -3.09
C ALA A 12 -15.56 -14.91 -3.36
N ASN A 13 -15.97 -15.66 -2.35
CA ASN A 13 -16.48 -17.02 -2.51
C ASN A 13 -17.95 -16.99 -2.95
N LEU A 14 -18.20 -17.12 -4.26
CA LEU A 14 -19.54 -17.09 -4.83
C LEU A 14 -20.44 -18.23 -4.32
N ASP A 15 -19.86 -19.37 -3.94
CA ASP A 15 -20.62 -20.50 -3.38
C ASP A 15 -21.23 -20.17 -2.02
N ASP A 16 -20.59 -19.28 -1.26
CA ASP A 16 -21.09 -18.74 0.01
C ASP A 16 -21.98 -17.51 -0.18
N GLY A 17 -22.28 -17.14 -1.44
CA GLY A 17 -23.03 -15.93 -1.78
C GLY A 17 -22.24 -14.65 -1.53
N GLU A 18 -20.91 -14.74 -1.39
CA GLU A 18 -20.07 -13.54 -1.29
C GLU A 18 -20.04 -12.79 -2.62
N THR A 19 -19.77 -11.49 -2.55
CA THR A 19 -19.82 -10.59 -3.71
C THR A 19 -18.59 -9.71 -3.80
N GLN A 20 -18.15 -9.52 -5.04
CA GLN A 20 -17.11 -8.57 -5.44
C GLN A 20 -17.59 -7.82 -6.68
N SER A 21 -17.04 -6.64 -6.91
CA SER A 21 -17.50 -5.75 -7.99
C SER A 21 -16.42 -5.43 -9.01
N LEU A 22 -15.15 -5.46 -8.61
CA LEU A 22 -14.04 -5.19 -9.51
C LEU A 22 -13.82 -6.35 -10.49
N LYS A 23 -13.40 -6.01 -11.71
CA LYS A 23 -13.10 -6.98 -12.76
C LYS A 23 -11.81 -7.73 -12.41
N ILE A 24 -11.92 -9.03 -12.16
CA ILE A 24 -10.80 -9.92 -11.83
C ILE A 24 -9.63 -9.73 -12.80
N GLY A 25 -8.44 -9.53 -12.24
CA GLY A 25 -7.18 -9.36 -12.99
C GLY A 25 -7.10 -8.13 -13.88
N ALA A 26 -8.06 -7.21 -13.82
CA ALA A 26 -8.02 -6.00 -14.61
C ALA A 26 -6.84 -5.11 -14.21
N ARG A 27 -6.16 -4.56 -15.22
CA ARG A 27 -5.09 -3.57 -15.08
C ARG A 27 -5.69 -2.17 -14.99
N PHE A 28 -5.05 -1.31 -14.21
CA PHE A 28 -5.38 0.11 -14.14
C PHE A 28 -4.13 0.95 -13.83
N ASP A 29 -4.20 2.24 -14.11
CA ASP A 29 -3.16 3.24 -13.84
C ASP A 29 -3.67 4.42 -12.99
N ASP A 30 -5.00 4.57 -12.89
CA ASP A 30 -5.67 5.59 -12.09
C ASP A 30 -6.69 4.95 -11.13
N LEU A 31 -6.56 5.26 -9.82
CA LEU A 31 -7.52 4.84 -8.80
C LEU A 31 -8.90 5.46 -9.00
N LYS A 32 -9.03 6.56 -9.75
CA LYS A 32 -10.32 7.18 -10.10
C LYS A 32 -11.07 6.39 -11.18
N SER A 33 -10.42 5.44 -11.86
CA SER A 33 -11.02 4.66 -12.95
C SER A 33 -10.57 3.20 -12.92
N VAL A 34 -11.04 2.45 -11.91
CA VAL A 34 -10.76 1.02 -11.78
C VAL A 34 -11.87 0.19 -12.46
N PRO A 35 -11.55 -0.79 -13.32
CA PRO A 35 -12.56 -1.56 -14.04
C PRO A 35 -13.48 -2.40 -13.14
N LEU A 36 -14.79 -2.31 -13.40
CA LEU A 36 -15.84 -3.13 -12.79
C LEU A 36 -16.14 -4.37 -13.67
N ALA A 37 -16.67 -5.42 -13.04
CA ALA A 37 -17.00 -6.67 -13.72
C ALA A 37 -18.12 -6.50 -14.77
N ASP A 38 -18.98 -5.50 -14.61
CA ASP A 38 -20.07 -5.14 -15.54
C ASP A 38 -19.59 -4.33 -16.76
N GLY A 39 -18.32 -3.95 -16.81
CA GLY A 39 -17.72 -3.18 -17.89
C GLY A 39 -17.65 -1.66 -17.64
N GLU A 40 -18.20 -1.16 -16.54
CA GLU A 40 -18.02 0.23 -16.11
C GLU A 40 -16.68 0.42 -15.37
N THR A 41 -16.46 1.61 -14.81
CA THR A 41 -15.31 1.91 -13.95
C THR A 41 -15.76 2.57 -12.65
N THR A 42 -14.88 2.58 -11.66
CA THR A 42 -15.20 3.10 -10.33
C THR A 42 -14.02 3.85 -9.71
N ASP A 43 -14.32 4.76 -8.80
CA ASP A 43 -13.35 5.54 -8.05
C ASP A 43 -13.03 4.87 -6.71
N LEU A 44 -11.76 4.49 -6.50
CA LEU A 44 -11.22 3.92 -5.26
C LEU A 44 -10.46 4.95 -4.41
N THR A 45 -10.42 6.23 -4.80
CA THR A 45 -9.84 7.31 -4.00
C THR A 45 -10.77 7.81 -2.88
N ARG A 46 -12.02 7.35 -2.87
CA ARG A 46 -13.04 7.70 -1.88
C ARG A 46 -13.62 6.45 -1.21
N TYR A 47 -13.81 6.54 0.10
CA TYR A 47 -14.27 5.43 0.92
C TYR A 47 -15.30 5.92 1.97
N PRO A 48 -16.36 5.16 2.33
CA PRO A 48 -16.69 3.80 1.88
C PRO A 48 -17.03 3.73 0.39
N ALA A 49 -16.49 2.69 -0.26
CA ALA A 49 -16.74 2.41 -1.66
C ALA A 49 -18.15 1.79 -1.84
N ARG A 50 -18.33 0.99 -2.89
CA ARG A 50 -19.60 0.32 -3.26
C ARG A 50 -20.04 -0.64 -2.15
N SER A 51 -21.28 -0.51 -1.67
CA SER A 51 -21.85 -1.38 -0.65
C SER A 51 -22.06 -2.81 -1.16
N GLY A 52 -22.04 -3.76 -0.24
CA GLY A 52 -22.33 -5.17 -0.51
C GLY A 52 -21.27 -5.83 -1.36
N ASN A 53 -20.03 -5.36 -1.35
CA ASN A 53 -18.92 -5.97 -2.09
C ASN A 53 -17.65 -5.93 -1.25
N ASP A 54 -16.85 -6.98 -1.41
CA ASP A 54 -15.49 -7.05 -0.92
C ASP A 54 -14.55 -7.19 -2.12
N ASP A 55 -13.51 -6.36 -2.18
CA ASP A 55 -12.61 -6.25 -3.33
C ASP A 55 -11.16 -6.13 -2.85
N LEU A 56 -10.22 -6.49 -3.71
CA LEU A 56 -8.78 -6.36 -3.44
C LEU A 56 -8.06 -5.81 -4.68
N VAL A 57 -7.24 -4.79 -4.48
CA VAL A 57 -6.33 -4.26 -5.52
C VAL A 57 -4.91 -4.14 -4.98
N MET A 58 -3.93 -4.27 -5.88
CA MET A 58 -2.51 -4.10 -5.59
C MET A 58 -1.92 -3.05 -6.50
N MET A 59 -1.15 -2.13 -5.93
CA MET A 59 -0.43 -1.07 -6.65
C MET A 59 1.04 -1.13 -6.30
N VAL A 60 1.89 -1.20 -7.31
CA VAL A 60 3.34 -1.27 -7.18
C VAL A 60 3.92 0.14 -7.22
N ASN A 61 4.75 0.41 -6.23
CA ASN A 61 5.41 1.68 -6.05
C ASN A 61 6.44 1.94 -7.17
N GLU A 62 6.68 3.22 -7.44
CA GLU A 62 7.88 3.60 -8.19
C GLU A 62 9.14 3.23 -7.41
N ALA A 63 10.25 3.04 -8.11
CA ALA A 63 11.54 2.97 -7.45
C ALA A 63 11.88 4.32 -6.79
N ALA A 64 12.65 4.29 -5.72
CA ALA A 64 13.11 5.50 -5.06
C ALA A 64 14.01 6.32 -6.01
N THR A 65 13.80 7.64 -6.03
CA THR A 65 14.68 8.61 -6.69
C THR A 65 15.25 9.59 -5.67
N GLN A 66 16.12 10.50 -6.11
CA GLN A 66 16.61 11.56 -5.23
C GLN A 66 15.47 12.50 -4.78
N GLU A 67 14.52 12.76 -5.67
CA GLU A 67 13.36 13.64 -5.43
C GLU A 67 12.24 12.93 -4.66
N GLN A 68 12.10 11.62 -4.84
CA GLN A 68 11.13 10.78 -4.14
C GLN A 68 11.84 9.56 -3.52
N PRO A 69 12.54 9.73 -2.38
CA PRO A 69 13.40 8.70 -1.79
C PRO A 69 12.64 7.58 -1.06
N PHE A 70 11.33 7.74 -0.88
CA PHE A 70 10.44 6.77 -0.26
C PHE A 70 9.14 6.65 -1.05
N ALA A 71 8.46 5.52 -0.90
CA ALA A 71 7.07 5.37 -1.30
C ALA A 71 6.14 5.70 -0.14
N TRP A 72 4.88 6.01 -0.45
CA TRP A 72 3.90 6.39 0.55
C TRP A 72 2.50 5.88 0.23
N SER A 73 1.69 5.80 1.28
CA SER A 73 0.24 5.59 1.22
C SER A 73 -0.42 6.54 2.21
N ALA A 74 -1.65 6.96 1.95
CA ALA A 74 -2.31 7.96 2.77
C ALA A 74 -3.84 7.83 2.73
N ALA A 75 -4.47 8.25 3.82
CA ALA A 75 -5.92 8.35 3.95
C ALA A 75 -6.28 9.58 4.77
N VAL A 76 -7.32 10.30 4.33
CA VAL A 76 -7.86 11.45 5.05
C VAL A 76 -9.22 11.06 5.62
N LEU A 77 -9.40 11.27 6.93
CA LEU A 77 -10.61 10.95 7.67
C LEU A 77 -10.78 11.91 8.84
N ASP A 78 -11.99 12.45 9.01
CA ASP A 78 -12.42 13.22 10.18
C ASP A 78 -11.47 14.37 10.60
N GLY A 79 -10.95 15.13 9.62
CA GLY A 79 -10.04 16.26 9.87
C GLY A 79 -8.60 15.85 10.16
N TYR A 80 -8.26 14.58 9.95
CA TYR A 80 -6.92 14.04 10.08
C TYR A 80 -6.47 13.38 8.80
N LEU A 81 -5.16 13.40 8.61
CA LEU A 81 -4.44 12.63 7.61
C LEU A 81 -3.65 11.55 8.33
N TRP A 82 -3.88 10.28 7.97
CA TRP A 82 -2.95 9.19 8.23
C TRP A 82 -2.09 8.94 6.99
N PHE A 83 -0.81 8.66 7.18
CA PHE A 83 0.08 8.25 6.09
C PHE A 83 1.17 7.29 6.57
N ALA A 84 1.69 6.50 5.64
CA ALA A 84 2.83 5.62 5.83
C ALA A 84 3.96 5.99 4.86
N LEU A 85 5.20 5.98 5.34
CA LEU A 85 6.43 6.11 4.54
C LEU A 85 7.24 4.82 4.61
N LYS A 86 7.71 4.35 3.45
CA LYS A 86 8.40 3.07 3.31
C LYS A 86 9.46 3.11 2.22
N ASN A 87 10.46 2.24 2.31
CA ASN A 87 11.36 1.98 1.19
C ASN A 87 10.66 1.09 0.15
N PRO A 88 10.49 1.53 -1.12
CA PRO A 88 9.85 0.70 -2.15
C PRO A 88 10.62 -0.58 -2.49
N ALA A 89 11.91 -0.69 -2.15
CA ALA A 89 12.65 -1.94 -2.28
C ALA A 89 12.30 -2.96 -1.17
N ASP A 90 11.82 -2.49 -0.02
CA ASP A 90 11.37 -3.33 1.10
C ASP A 90 9.88 -3.59 1.11
N PHE A 91 9.10 -2.67 0.54
CA PHE A 91 7.66 -2.76 0.38
C PHE A 91 7.30 -2.35 -1.06
N PRO A 92 7.50 -3.26 -2.04
CA PRO A 92 7.30 -2.96 -3.46
C PRO A 92 5.87 -2.59 -3.82
N ALA A 93 4.87 -3.04 -3.05
CA ALA A 93 3.47 -2.76 -3.35
C ALA A 93 2.67 -2.34 -2.12
N THR A 94 1.55 -1.66 -2.40
CA THR A 94 0.47 -1.37 -1.45
C THR A 94 -0.77 -2.16 -1.89
N LEU A 95 -1.41 -2.87 -0.97
CA LEU A 95 -2.73 -3.48 -1.17
C LEU A 95 -3.81 -2.60 -0.56
N PHE A 96 -4.94 -2.46 -1.27
CA PHE A 96 -6.18 -2.04 -0.66
C PHE A 96 -7.09 -3.25 -0.50
N TRP A 97 -7.31 -3.64 0.75
CA TRP A 97 -8.34 -4.59 1.14
C TRP A 97 -9.64 -3.82 1.41
N ILE A 98 -10.63 -4.00 0.57
CA ILE A 98 -11.86 -3.22 0.59
C ILE A 98 -12.98 -4.16 1.05
N SER A 99 -13.58 -3.88 2.20
CA SER A 99 -14.69 -4.68 2.69
C SER A 99 -15.88 -3.80 3.04
N ASN A 100 -16.99 -4.04 2.35
CA ASN A 100 -18.20 -3.24 2.53
C ASN A 100 -19.47 -4.10 2.56
N GLY A 101 -19.41 -5.22 3.25
CA GLY A 101 -20.55 -6.11 3.48
C GLY A 101 -20.72 -7.19 2.42
N GLY A 102 -19.69 -7.51 1.65
CA GLY A 102 -19.74 -8.53 0.59
C GLY A 102 -19.76 -9.98 1.10
N ARG A 103 -19.71 -10.23 2.41
CA ARG A 103 -19.62 -11.58 3.01
C ARG A 103 -20.85 -11.89 3.87
N PRO A 104 -21.93 -12.50 3.33
CA PRO A 104 -23.19 -12.67 4.03
C PRO A 104 -23.20 -13.81 5.05
N THR A 105 -22.24 -14.74 4.99
CA THR A 105 -22.14 -15.91 5.87
C THR A 105 -21.37 -15.61 7.16
N ALA A 106 -21.51 -16.47 8.16
CA ALA A 106 -20.74 -16.36 9.40
C ALA A 106 -19.23 -16.53 9.15
N PRO A 107 -18.35 -15.81 9.90
CA PRO A 107 -18.66 -14.93 11.03
C PRO A 107 -19.05 -13.48 10.65
N TRP A 108 -18.84 -13.07 9.40
CA TRP A 108 -19.06 -11.69 8.95
C TRP A 108 -20.54 -11.30 8.99
N ASN A 109 -21.42 -12.18 8.53
CA ASN A 109 -22.88 -12.00 8.49
C ASN A 109 -23.30 -10.67 7.83
N GLY A 110 -22.55 -10.20 6.82
CA GLY A 110 -22.77 -8.92 6.14
C GLY A 110 -22.50 -7.68 7.01
N ARG A 111 -22.03 -7.83 8.25
CA ARG A 111 -21.86 -6.73 9.21
C ARG A 111 -20.54 -5.99 9.07
N HIS A 112 -19.62 -6.53 8.28
CA HIS A 112 -18.31 -5.95 8.07
C HIS A 112 -18.37 -4.92 6.94
N THR A 113 -18.83 -3.72 7.28
CA THR A 113 -19.06 -2.63 6.33
C THR A 113 -18.12 -1.45 6.60
N GLY A 114 -17.87 -0.65 5.55
CA GLY A 114 -17.09 0.56 5.69
C GLY A 114 -15.68 0.34 6.24
N ARG A 115 -15.00 -0.75 5.86
CA ARG A 115 -13.58 -0.99 6.16
C ARG A 115 -12.67 -0.97 4.93
N LEU A 116 -11.55 -0.26 5.11
CA LEU A 116 -10.43 -0.22 4.18
C LEU A 116 -9.17 -0.65 4.95
N GLY A 117 -8.49 -1.68 4.46
CA GLY A 117 -7.13 -2.02 4.84
C GLY A 117 -6.17 -1.41 3.81
N ILE A 118 -5.14 -0.72 4.29
CA ILE A 118 -4.03 -0.22 3.47
C ILE A 118 -2.78 -0.97 3.95
N GLU A 119 -2.27 -1.86 3.11
CA GLU A 119 -1.27 -2.85 3.53
C GLU A 119 -0.02 -2.74 2.67
N GLU A 120 1.13 -2.51 3.31
CA GLU A 120 2.43 -2.44 2.64
C GLU A 120 3.04 -3.82 2.54
N VAL A 121 3.29 -4.31 1.32
CA VAL A 121 3.61 -5.71 1.09
C VAL A 121 4.81 -5.94 0.18
N TYR A 122 5.47 -7.08 0.44
CA TYR A 122 6.40 -7.77 -0.44
C TYR A 122 5.78 -9.14 -0.75
N SER A 123 4.68 -9.14 -1.50
CA SER A 123 3.89 -10.34 -1.81
C SER A 123 3.22 -10.23 -3.17
N TYR A 124 2.72 -11.35 -3.68
CA TYR A 124 1.76 -11.37 -4.78
C TYR A 124 0.35 -11.42 -4.19
N PHE A 125 -0.29 -10.26 -4.03
CA PHE A 125 -1.61 -10.13 -3.41
C PHE A 125 -1.74 -10.87 -2.05
N CYS A 126 -2.90 -11.49 -1.79
CA CYS A 126 -3.25 -12.22 -0.56
C CYS A 126 -3.15 -13.74 -0.72
N TYR A 127 -2.40 -14.24 -1.71
CA TYR A 127 -2.30 -15.67 -1.94
C TYR A 127 -1.62 -16.40 -0.77
N GLY A 128 -1.98 -17.67 -0.58
CA GLY A 128 -1.35 -18.56 0.39
C GLY A 128 0.12 -18.85 0.06
N VAL A 129 0.82 -19.50 1.00
CA VAL A 129 2.27 -19.74 0.94
C VAL A 129 2.74 -20.42 -0.34
N ASP A 130 1.95 -21.34 -0.91
CA ASP A 130 2.37 -22.10 -2.10
C ASP A 130 2.49 -21.18 -3.33
N ILE A 131 1.45 -20.39 -3.60
CA ILE A 131 1.44 -19.44 -4.73
C ILE A 131 2.35 -18.25 -4.46
N SER A 132 2.36 -17.75 -3.22
CA SER A 132 3.17 -16.59 -2.85
C SER A 132 4.68 -16.84 -2.91
N ARG A 133 5.13 -18.08 -3.12
CA ARG A 133 6.54 -18.44 -3.37
C ARG A 133 6.94 -18.40 -4.84
N GLU A 134 5.98 -18.21 -5.74
CA GLU A 134 6.24 -18.05 -7.17
C GLU A 134 6.52 -16.58 -7.51
N ASP A 135 7.39 -16.35 -8.50
CA ASP A 135 7.65 -15.00 -9.02
C ASP A 135 6.68 -14.67 -10.17
N ARG A 136 5.39 -14.54 -9.84
CA ARG A 136 4.31 -14.36 -10.82
C ARG A 136 4.34 -13.02 -11.57
N LEU A 137 5.18 -12.08 -11.13
CA LEU A 137 5.38 -10.79 -11.77
C LEU A 137 6.83 -10.58 -12.24
N ALA A 138 7.59 -11.67 -12.43
CA ALA A 138 8.96 -11.63 -12.94
C ALA A 138 9.08 -10.87 -14.27
N GLU A 139 8.16 -11.11 -15.22
CA GLU A 139 8.15 -10.46 -16.54
C GLU A 139 7.95 -8.94 -16.46
N GLU A 140 7.30 -8.48 -15.39
CA GLU A 140 7.06 -7.06 -15.09
C GLU A 140 8.20 -6.43 -14.27
N ASN A 141 9.23 -7.22 -13.95
CA ASN A 141 10.33 -6.87 -13.04
C ASN A 141 9.82 -6.40 -11.67
N ILE A 142 8.78 -7.05 -11.12
CA ILE A 142 8.18 -6.70 -9.82
C ILE A 142 8.44 -7.85 -8.87
N PRO A 143 9.25 -7.66 -7.83
CA PRO A 143 9.55 -8.76 -6.94
C PRO A 143 8.36 -9.00 -5.99
N THR A 144 7.94 -10.26 -5.91
CA THR A 144 6.88 -10.72 -4.98
C THR A 144 7.40 -11.71 -3.94
N THR A 145 8.66 -12.12 -4.04
CA THR A 145 9.33 -13.03 -3.11
C THR A 145 10.71 -12.50 -2.71
N ARG A 146 11.12 -12.78 -1.48
CA ARG A 146 12.44 -12.40 -0.95
C ARG A 146 13.19 -13.64 -0.51
N GLU A 147 14.45 -13.75 -0.93
CA GLU A 147 15.37 -14.74 -0.39
C GLU A 147 15.98 -14.25 0.92
N PHE A 148 16.11 -15.16 1.88
CA PHE A 148 16.71 -14.89 3.18
C PHE A 148 17.95 -15.77 3.36
N GLN A 149 19.02 -15.16 3.88
CA GLN A 149 20.27 -15.86 4.19
C GLN A 149 20.44 -15.95 5.71
N LYS A 150 20.88 -17.10 6.22
CA LYS A 150 20.97 -17.38 7.66
C LYS A 150 21.81 -16.38 8.46
N ASP A 151 22.83 -15.79 7.84
CA ASP A 151 23.79 -14.89 8.49
C ASP A 151 23.51 -13.42 8.13
N GLN A 152 22.39 -13.12 7.46
CA GLN A 152 22.01 -11.77 7.07
C GLN A 152 20.89 -11.26 7.97
N PHE A 153 21.13 -10.12 8.63
CA PHE A 153 20.06 -9.40 9.31
C PHE A 153 19.25 -8.59 8.32
N LEU A 154 17.93 -8.70 8.39
CA LEU A 154 17.02 -7.85 7.62
C LEU A 154 16.29 -6.87 8.54
N SER A 155 16.38 -5.59 8.22
CA SER A 155 15.61 -4.52 8.86
C SER A 155 14.57 -4.00 7.88
N LEU A 156 13.29 -4.25 8.14
CA LEU A 156 12.18 -3.63 7.41
C LEU A 156 11.69 -2.43 8.21
N LYS A 157 11.77 -1.23 7.62
CA LYS A 157 11.46 0.03 8.30
C LYS A 157 10.30 0.73 7.61
N MET A 158 9.40 1.25 8.42
CA MET A 158 8.26 2.04 7.98
C MET A 158 7.95 3.06 9.07
N ILE A 159 7.51 4.23 8.64
CA ILE A 159 6.92 5.25 9.52
C ILE A 159 5.44 5.26 9.23
N GLN A 160 4.63 5.33 10.29
CA GLN A 160 3.22 5.70 10.18
C GLN A 160 2.99 6.91 11.07
N ALA A 161 2.28 7.90 10.56
CA ALA A 161 2.03 9.14 11.27
C ALA A 161 0.61 9.64 11.01
N VAL A 162 0.13 10.48 11.93
CA VAL A 162 -1.15 11.18 11.82
C VAL A 162 -0.89 12.66 12.04
N ALA A 163 -1.50 13.50 11.19
CA ALA A 163 -1.46 14.95 11.31
C ALA A 163 -2.86 15.55 11.16
N PRO A 164 -3.19 16.64 11.88
CA PRO A 164 -4.40 17.39 11.60
C PRO A 164 -4.29 18.05 10.22
N VAL A 165 -5.42 18.19 9.53
CA VAL A 165 -5.51 18.86 8.23
C VAL A 165 -6.54 19.98 8.26
N PRO A 166 -6.41 21.03 7.41
CA PRO A 166 -7.41 22.09 7.33
C PRO A 166 -8.75 21.57 6.81
N ASP A 167 -9.80 22.38 6.99
CA ASP A 167 -11.11 22.10 6.39
C ASP A 167 -10.99 21.96 4.87
N ASN A 168 -11.76 21.02 4.30
CA ASN A 168 -11.76 20.70 2.87
C ASN A 168 -10.42 20.15 2.34
N PHE A 169 -9.59 19.56 3.20
CA PHE A 169 -8.43 18.79 2.75
C PHE A 169 -8.89 17.53 1.99
N GLY A 170 -8.50 17.43 0.72
CA GLY A 170 -8.91 16.41 -0.23
C GLY A 170 -8.02 15.17 -0.23
N ALA A 171 -8.07 14.38 -1.32
CA ALA A 171 -7.17 13.24 -1.49
C ALA A 171 -5.71 13.71 -1.56
N VAL A 172 -4.80 12.99 -0.89
CA VAL A 172 -3.37 13.31 -0.94
C VAL A 172 -2.83 13.10 -2.34
N LYS A 173 -2.19 14.14 -2.87
CA LYS A 173 -1.58 14.15 -4.21
C LYS A 173 -0.08 13.89 -4.14
N SER A 174 0.61 14.37 -3.11
CA SER A 174 2.06 14.19 -2.95
C SER A 174 2.49 14.23 -1.49
N ILE A 175 3.50 13.42 -1.16
CA ILE A 175 4.30 13.53 0.07
C ILE A 175 5.78 13.58 -0.34
N THR A 176 6.43 14.72 -0.11
CA THR A 176 7.80 14.98 -0.54
C THR A 176 8.67 15.45 0.61
N PRO A 177 9.98 15.14 0.61
CA PRO A 177 10.92 15.75 1.55
C PRO A 177 10.87 17.28 1.49
N LEU A 178 10.83 17.92 2.67
CA LEU A 178 11.08 19.36 2.80
C LEU A 178 12.54 19.60 3.18
N ASP A 179 13.01 18.83 4.16
CA ASP A 179 14.38 18.68 4.64
C ASP A 179 14.55 17.26 5.18
N GLU A 180 15.68 16.89 5.78
CA GLU A 180 15.91 15.52 6.32
C GLU A 180 14.99 15.11 7.49
N HIS A 181 14.30 16.07 8.11
CA HIS A 181 13.51 15.88 9.32
C HIS A 181 12.05 16.33 9.17
N SER A 182 11.61 16.60 7.94
CA SER A 182 10.25 17.04 7.65
C SER A 182 9.79 16.62 6.26
N VAL A 183 8.49 16.43 6.10
CA VAL A 183 7.83 16.24 4.79
C VAL A 183 6.74 17.27 4.59
N THR A 184 6.55 17.68 3.34
CA THR A 184 5.37 18.44 2.89
C THR A 184 4.37 17.49 2.26
N ILE A 185 3.12 17.59 2.68
CA ILE A 185 2.00 16.79 2.16
C ILE A 185 0.98 17.71 1.51
N THR A 186 0.72 17.50 0.22
CA THR A 186 -0.17 18.35 -0.58
C THR A 186 -1.37 17.53 -1.05
N ASP A 187 -2.57 18.08 -0.93
CA ASP A 187 -3.80 17.46 -1.43
C ASP A 187 -4.12 17.85 -2.89
N GLU A 188 -5.20 17.30 -3.43
CA GLU A 188 -5.68 17.65 -4.77
C GLU A 188 -6.28 19.06 -4.89
N ASN A 189 -6.59 19.71 -3.76
CA ASN A 189 -7.09 21.09 -3.69
C ASN A 189 -5.95 22.13 -3.53
N ASN A 190 -4.69 21.67 -3.49
CA ASN A 190 -3.48 22.46 -3.24
C ASN A 190 -3.38 23.06 -1.82
N HIS A 191 -4.10 22.49 -0.85
CA HIS A 191 -3.74 22.66 0.56
C HIS A 191 -2.48 21.86 0.85
N PHE A 192 -1.72 22.30 1.84
CA PHE A 192 -0.56 21.56 2.31
C PHE A 192 -0.46 21.57 3.84
N VAL A 193 0.18 20.53 4.37
CA VAL A 193 0.63 20.45 5.77
C VAL A 193 2.09 20.01 5.79
N GLU A 194 2.82 20.48 6.78
CA GLU A 194 4.21 20.08 7.04
C GLU A 194 4.24 19.23 8.30
N VAL A 195 4.92 18.09 8.23
CA VAL A 195 5.01 17.13 9.35
C VAL A 195 6.47 16.86 9.65
N SER A 196 6.89 17.17 10.88
CA SER A 196 8.23 16.85 11.36
C SER A 196 8.37 15.37 11.67
N LEU A 197 9.24 14.69 10.93
CA LEU A 197 9.65 13.30 11.10
C LEU A 197 10.94 13.03 10.35
N ASP A 198 11.75 12.11 10.84
CA ASP A 198 12.96 11.66 10.13
C ASP A 198 12.60 10.63 9.05
N TRP A 199 12.25 11.09 7.84
CA TRP A 199 11.88 10.19 6.75
C TRP A 199 13.06 9.35 6.27
N THR A 200 14.31 9.77 6.55
CA THR A 200 15.51 9.02 6.18
C THR A 200 15.55 7.67 6.90
N PHE A 201 14.94 7.56 8.07
CA PHE A 201 14.74 6.28 8.75
C PHE A 201 14.03 5.26 7.85
N ALA A 202 12.93 5.63 7.21
CA ALA A 202 12.15 4.75 6.33
C ALA A 202 12.82 4.53 4.96
N ALA A 203 13.55 5.53 4.44
CA ALA A 203 14.22 5.43 3.14
C ALA A 203 15.57 4.68 3.20
N SER A 204 16.22 4.62 4.36
CA SER A 204 17.56 4.05 4.51
C SER A 204 17.61 2.53 4.35
N GLN A 205 18.46 2.05 3.44
CA GLN A 205 19.01 0.70 3.51
C GLN A 205 20.33 0.76 4.27
N LYS A 206 20.40 0.13 5.45
CA LYS A 206 21.73 -0.07 6.08
C LYS A 206 22.44 -1.16 5.29
N SER A 207 23.51 -0.80 4.56
CA SER A 207 24.52 -1.76 4.17
C SER A 207 25.25 -2.21 5.44
N GLN A 208 25.34 -3.53 5.66
CA GLN A 208 26.25 -4.07 6.67
C GLN A 208 27.69 -3.94 6.16
N GLN A 209 28.26 -2.74 6.27
CA GLN A 209 29.70 -2.52 6.31
C GLN A 209 30.04 -1.60 7.47
N GLU A 210 29.55 -1.93 8.66
CA GLU A 210 30.01 -1.28 9.89
C GLU A 210 29.70 -2.21 11.07
N THR A 211 30.64 -3.12 11.36
CA THR A 211 30.99 -3.64 12.70
C THR A 211 31.93 -4.83 12.55
N ASP A 212 33.22 -4.54 12.30
CA ASP A 212 34.32 -5.39 12.77
C ASP A 212 35.47 -4.49 13.25
N GLY A 213 35.11 -3.54 14.12
CA GLY A 213 36.06 -2.80 14.94
C GLY A 213 36.40 -3.60 16.20
N HIS A 214 36.89 -4.83 16.05
CA HIS A 214 37.46 -5.56 17.17
C HIS A 214 38.86 -4.99 17.45
N SER A 215 38.94 -4.02 18.37
CA SER A 215 40.22 -3.72 19.03
C SER A 215 40.58 -4.90 19.94
N PRO A 216 41.72 -5.57 19.75
CA PRO A 216 42.20 -6.50 20.75
C PRO A 216 42.60 -5.70 22.00
N ILE A 217 41.97 -6.05 23.13
CA ILE A 217 42.37 -5.57 24.47
C ILE A 217 43.78 -6.13 24.77
N PRO A 218 44.69 -5.32 25.36
CA PRO A 218 46.07 -5.71 25.62
C PRO A 218 46.25 -6.90 26.57
#